data_AF-A0A848LW91-F1
#
_entry.id   AF-A0A848LW91-F1
#
_cell.length_a   1.000
_cell.length_b   1.000
_cell.length_c   1.000
_cell.angle_alpha   90.00
_cell.angle_beta   90.00
_cell.angle_gamma   90.00
#
_symmetry.space_group_name_H-M   'P 1'
#
loop_
_entity.id
_entity.type
_entity.pdbx_description
1 polymer ?
#
loop_
_entity_poly.entity_id
_entity_poly.type
_entity_poly.pdbx_seq_one_letter_code
_entity_poly.pdbx_strand_id
1 'polypeptide(L)'
;MAEQPPKASGAPGGDPRRMEVRRPIAELGARAYAIQLLTDAGIPFLVGGAYAFAHYAGIYRDTKDLDLFIRKVDADRALEVLAQNGWRTESNVHGWLHKAFWDDFLVDLIYASGNGLTVVDDDWFTHAVCAQMLGCACKVPPAEEIFWSKAFVLERERFDGHELTHLLLKAGKNFDWPRLLRRFDRYWEVLLSHLMLFRFAYPADRAIVPEWLMNELLSRASGSVQEGNWEQKLCRGRLLSHAHYEVDINEWGYEDGRAWDEQDRKRGDEKLATGHGSSLHGPH
;
A
#
# COMPACT_ATOMS: atom_id res chain seq x y z
N MET A 1 11.45 -19.63 12.73
CA MET A 1 10.66 -19.29 11.53
C MET A 1 9.20 -19.54 11.88
N ALA A 2 8.43 -18.50 12.16
CA ALA A 2 6.99 -18.65 12.34
C ALA A 2 6.36 -18.57 10.94
N GLU A 3 5.82 -19.69 10.45
CA GLU A 3 5.05 -19.73 9.20
C GLU A 3 3.85 -18.77 9.32
N GLN A 4 3.71 -17.87 8.33
CA GLN A 4 2.48 -17.10 8.18
C GLN A 4 1.33 -18.05 7.83
N PRO A 5 0.22 -18.07 8.59
CA PRO A 5 -0.88 -18.96 8.30
C PRO A 5 -1.63 -18.48 7.04
N PRO A 6 -2.10 -19.39 6.15
CA PRO A 6 -2.64 -19.06 4.83
C PRO A 6 -3.83 -18.10 4.88
N LYS A 7 -3.80 -17.00 4.12
CA LYS A 7 -4.90 -16.01 4.06
C LYS A 7 -6.18 -16.67 3.51
N ALA A 8 -7.31 -16.43 4.17
CA ALA A 8 -8.59 -17.05 3.84
C ALA A 8 -9.12 -16.56 2.47
N SER A 9 -9.33 -17.49 1.55
CA SER A 9 -9.80 -17.26 0.18
C SER A 9 -11.32 -17.34 0.06
N GLY A 10 -12.04 -16.43 0.73
CA GLY A 10 -13.49 -16.28 0.54
C GLY A 10 -13.82 -15.50 -0.75
N ALA A 11 -14.76 -15.99 -1.55
CA ALA A 11 -15.26 -15.26 -2.72
C ALA A 11 -15.87 -13.90 -2.31
N PRO A 12 -15.56 -12.80 -3.02
CA PRO A 12 -16.02 -11.49 -2.60
C PRO A 12 -17.54 -11.29 -2.70
N GLY A 13 -18.12 -10.52 -1.77
CA GLY A 13 -19.56 -10.21 -1.73
C GLY A 13 -19.86 -8.71 -1.57
N GLY A 14 -21.07 -8.26 -1.97
CA GLY A 14 -21.42 -6.85 -2.17
C GLY A 14 -22.08 -6.07 -1.02
N ASP A 15 -21.86 -6.40 0.26
CA ASP A 15 -22.32 -5.56 1.39
C ASP A 15 -21.21 -5.47 2.45
N PRO A 16 -20.62 -4.28 2.71
CA PRO A 16 -19.50 -4.11 3.63
C PRO A 16 -19.84 -4.47 5.08
N ARG A 17 -21.10 -4.38 5.52
CA ARG A 17 -21.53 -4.79 6.87
C ARG A 17 -21.39 -6.30 7.10
N ARG A 18 -21.32 -7.09 6.02
CA ARG A 18 -21.13 -8.56 6.13
C ARG A 18 -19.79 -8.93 6.74
N MET A 19 -18.80 -8.03 6.71
CA MET A 19 -17.51 -8.22 7.38
C MET A 19 -17.65 -8.35 8.89
N GLU A 20 -18.50 -7.52 9.46
CA GLU A 20 -18.75 -7.45 10.89
C GLU A 20 -19.69 -8.59 11.30
N VAL A 21 -20.78 -8.80 10.54
CA VAL A 21 -21.81 -9.79 10.88
C VAL A 21 -21.31 -11.24 10.91
N ARG A 22 -20.23 -11.57 10.19
CA ARG A 22 -19.71 -12.95 10.08
C ARG A 22 -18.56 -13.28 11.03
N ARG A 23 -18.15 -12.37 11.92
CA ARG A 23 -17.02 -12.58 12.83
C ARG A 23 -17.44 -12.85 14.27
N PRO A 24 -16.62 -13.56 15.06
CA PRO A 24 -16.80 -13.65 16.50
C PRO A 24 -16.87 -12.25 17.13
N ILE A 25 -17.78 -12.05 18.07
CA ILE A 25 -17.95 -10.75 18.77
C ILE A 25 -16.65 -10.33 19.46
N ALA A 26 -15.90 -11.29 20.00
CA ALA A 26 -14.60 -11.04 20.64
C ALA A 26 -13.58 -10.41 19.66
N GLU A 27 -13.57 -10.85 18.40
CA GLU A 27 -12.69 -10.33 17.36
C GLU A 27 -13.02 -8.88 17.03
N LEU A 28 -14.29 -8.59 16.78
CA LEU A 28 -14.76 -7.25 16.47
C LEU A 28 -14.54 -6.31 17.65
N GLY A 29 -14.77 -6.79 18.86
CA GLY A 29 -14.52 -6.08 20.10
C GLY A 29 -13.05 -5.71 20.27
N ALA A 30 -12.13 -6.65 20.06
CA ALA A 30 -10.69 -6.38 20.14
C ALA A 30 -10.24 -5.35 19.11
N ARG A 31 -10.70 -5.47 17.85
CA ARG A 31 -10.37 -4.51 16.78
C ARG A 31 -10.93 -3.11 17.06
N ALA A 32 -12.18 -3.01 17.50
CA ALA A 32 -12.79 -1.74 17.89
C ALA A 32 -12.07 -1.13 19.11
N TYR A 33 -11.65 -1.97 20.07
CA TYR A 33 -10.91 -1.52 21.24
C TYR A 33 -9.55 -0.92 20.88
N ALA A 34 -8.81 -1.51 19.95
CA ALA A 34 -7.57 -0.92 19.43
C ALA A 34 -7.79 0.47 18.81
N ILE A 35 -8.82 0.61 17.97
CA ILE A 35 -9.19 1.90 17.36
C ILE A 35 -9.52 2.94 18.45
N GLN A 36 -10.30 2.55 19.45
CA GLN A 36 -10.70 3.41 20.54
C GLN A 36 -9.49 3.88 21.37
N LEU A 37 -8.60 2.97 21.77
CA LEU A 37 -7.40 3.28 22.53
C LEU A 37 -6.50 4.30 21.83
N LEU A 38 -6.24 4.12 20.54
CA LEU A 38 -5.41 5.03 19.78
C LEU A 38 -6.10 6.38 19.56
N THR A 39 -7.42 6.38 19.39
CA THR A 39 -8.23 7.60 19.27
C THR A 39 -8.20 8.42 20.55
N ASP A 40 -8.45 7.78 21.71
CA ASP A 40 -8.43 8.42 23.03
C ASP A 40 -7.04 8.92 23.39
N ALA A 41 -6.00 8.22 22.95
CA ALA A 41 -4.62 8.65 23.10
C ALA A 41 -4.24 9.81 22.14
N GLY A 42 -5.12 10.24 21.23
CA GLY A 42 -4.85 11.31 20.27
C GLY A 42 -3.77 10.95 19.24
N ILE A 43 -3.67 9.68 18.87
CA ILE A 43 -2.70 9.17 17.90
C ILE A 43 -3.33 9.17 16.50
N PRO A 44 -2.76 9.87 15.50
CA PRO A 44 -3.28 9.83 14.14
C PRO A 44 -3.02 8.47 13.48
N PHE A 45 -4.08 7.81 13.02
CA PHE A 45 -3.99 6.61 12.19
C PHE A 45 -5.12 6.58 11.15
N LEU A 46 -4.99 5.71 10.15
CA LEU A 46 -5.98 5.46 9.12
C LEU A 46 -6.29 3.96 9.07
N VAL A 47 -7.57 3.60 9.09
CA VAL A 47 -8.01 2.21 8.98
C VAL A 47 -7.88 1.79 7.51
N GLY A 48 -7.02 0.80 7.26
CA GLY A 48 -6.61 0.39 5.93
C GLY A 48 -7.11 -0.99 5.51
N GLY A 49 -6.31 -1.64 4.65
CA GLY A 49 -6.48 -3.06 4.35
C GLY A 49 -7.80 -3.40 3.69
N ALA A 50 -8.35 -4.56 4.08
CA ALA A 50 -9.63 -5.03 3.58
C ALA A 50 -10.81 -4.10 3.92
N TYR A 51 -10.76 -3.39 5.05
CA TYR A 51 -11.82 -2.45 5.46
C TYR A 51 -11.86 -1.22 4.54
N ALA A 52 -10.70 -0.61 4.29
CA ALA A 52 -10.63 0.53 3.37
C ALA A 52 -10.98 0.13 1.94
N PHE A 53 -10.54 -1.04 1.47
CA PHE A 53 -10.96 -1.56 0.17
C PHE A 53 -12.49 -1.75 0.10
N ALA A 54 -13.09 -2.35 1.12
CA ALA A 54 -14.54 -2.55 1.18
C ALA A 54 -15.31 -1.23 1.20
N HIS A 55 -14.77 -0.18 1.84
CA HIS A 55 -15.35 1.17 1.84
C HIS A 55 -15.52 1.71 0.41
N TYR A 56 -14.49 1.60 -0.43
CA TYR A 56 -14.52 2.15 -1.79
C TYR A 56 -15.16 1.21 -2.80
N ALA A 57 -14.82 -0.08 -2.77
CA ALA A 57 -15.26 -1.03 -3.79
C ALA A 57 -16.66 -1.60 -3.51
N GLY A 58 -17.14 -1.51 -2.26
CA GLY A 58 -18.32 -2.24 -1.79
C GLY A 58 -18.12 -3.76 -1.78
N ILE A 59 -16.88 -4.22 -1.93
CA ILE A 59 -16.51 -5.63 -2.04
C ILE A 59 -15.86 -6.08 -0.73
N TYR A 60 -16.47 -7.08 -0.12
CA TYR A 60 -15.99 -7.70 1.11
C TYR A 60 -15.11 -8.92 0.83
N ARG A 61 -14.02 -9.07 1.58
CA ARG A 61 -13.31 -10.33 1.77
C ARG A 61 -12.87 -10.51 3.22
N ASP A 62 -12.68 -11.75 3.61
CA ASP A 62 -12.14 -12.10 4.92
C ASP A 62 -10.70 -11.52 5.10
N THR A 63 -10.39 -11.04 6.30
CA THR A 63 -9.06 -10.57 6.71
C THR A 63 -8.75 -11.06 8.12
N LYS A 64 -7.51 -11.48 8.33
CA LYS A 64 -7.04 -11.91 9.65
C LYS A 64 -6.62 -10.72 10.53
N ASP A 65 -6.24 -9.62 9.87
CA ASP A 65 -5.53 -8.53 10.50
C ASP A 65 -6.34 -7.23 10.39
N LEU A 66 -6.20 -6.35 11.39
CA LEU A 66 -6.61 -4.95 11.31
C LEU A 66 -5.39 -4.11 10.91
N ASP A 67 -5.39 -3.63 9.67
CA ASP A 67 -4.32 -2.77 9.15
C ASP A 67 -4.58 -1.31 9.56
N LEU A 68 -3.67 -0.71 10.33
CA LEU A 68 -3.69 0.70 10.70
C LEU A 68 -2.47 1.41 10.10
N PHE A 69 -2.69 2.30 9.13
CA PHE A 69 -1.64 3.12 8.55
C PHE A 69 -1.35 4.30 9.48
N ILE A 70 -0.08 4.47 9.85
CA ILE A 70 0.39 5.43 10.85
C ILE A 70 1.72 6.04 10.42
N ARG A 71 1.99 7.29 10.78
CA ARG A 71 3.33 7.86 10.55
C ARG A 71 4.36 7.13 11.40
N LYS A 72 5.58 6.96 10.89
CA LYS A 72 6.64 6.31 11.69
C LYS A 72 6.90 7.03 13.02
N VAL A 73 6.79 8.36 13.04
CA VAL A 73 7.00 9.19 14.25
C VAL A 73 5.99 8.90 15.36
N ASP A 74 4.80 8.40 15.01
CA ASP A 74 3.72 8.10 15.96
C ASP A 74 3.67 6.60 16.33
N ALA A 75 4.35 5.74 15.57
CA ALA A 75 4.21 4.28 15.63
C ALA A 75 4.65 3.69 16.99
N ASP A 76 5.78 4.16 17.54
CA ASP A 76 6.31 3.63 18.80
C ASP A 76 5.36 3.96 19.97
N ARG A 77 4.84 5.19 20.01
CA ARG A 77 3.83 5.62 20.99
C ARG A 77 2.52 4.84 20.86
N ALA A 78 2.08 4.54 19.64
CA ALA A 78 0.90 3.71 19.42
C ALA A 78 1.10 2.29 19.96
N LEU A 79 2.28 1.72 19.75
CA LEU A 79 2.64 0.41 20.28
C LEU A 79 2.66 0.40 21.81
N GLU A 80 3.22 1.44 22.44
CA GLU A 80 3.23 1.59 23.90
C GLU A 80 1.82 1.70 24.50
N VAL A 81 0.93 2.46 23.88
CA VAL A 81 -0.48 2.55 24.31
C VAL A 81 -1.15 1.19 24.28
N LEU A 82 -0.96 0.41 23.22
CA LEU A 82 -1.53 -0.94 23.13
C LEU A 82 -0.92 -1.86 24.21
N ALA A 83 0.40 -1.83 24.39
CA ALA A 83 1.10 -2.64 25.41
C ALA A 83 0.60 -2.34 26.83
N GLN A 84 0.42 -1.07 27.19
CA GLN A 84 -0.11 -0.64 28.49
C GLN A 84 -1.55 -1.12 28.73
N ASN A 85 -2.28 -1.44 27.67
CA ASN A 85 -3.66 -1.92 27.73
C ASN A 85 -3.78 -3.44 27.51
N GLY A 86 -2.71 -4.20 27.75
CA GLY A 86 -2.73 -5.66 27.79
C GLY A 86 -2.48 -6.36 26.44
N TRP A 87 -2.17 -5.61 25.38
CA TRP A 87 -1.78 -6.20 24.11
C TRP A 87 -0.35 -6.72 24.16
N ARG A 88 -0.10 -7.89 23.59
CA ARG A 88 1.27 -8.36 23.33
C ARG A 88 1.80 -7.65 22.09
N THR A 89 2.95 -7.00 22.18
CA THR A 89 3.46 -6.15 21.09
C THR A 89 4.79 -6.63 20.55
N GLU A 90 5.00 -6.47 19.25
CA GLU A 90 6.27 -6.69 18.54
C GLU A 90 6.65 -5.45 17.76
N SER A 91 7.85 -4.91 18.01
CA SER A 91 8.33 -3.70 17.36
C SER A 91 9.21 -4.01 16.14
N ASN A 92 9.28 -3.03 15.24
CA ASN A 92 10.09 -2.98 14.03
C ASN A 92 10.09 -4.28 13.19
N VAL A 93 8.92 -4.89 13.02
CA VAL A 93 8.79 -6.14 12.27
C VAL A 93 9.10 -5.87 10.81
N HIS A 94 10.15 -6.53 10.31
CA HIS A 94 10.70 -6.39 8.96
C HIS A 94 11.08 -4.95 8.55
N GLY A 95 11.17 -4.01 9.50
CA GLY A 95 11.56 -2.63 9.22
C GLY A 95 10.43 -1.68 8.80
N TRP A 96 9.18 -2.13 8.68
CA TRP A 96 8.10 -1.33 8.08
C TRP A 96 6.77 -1.29 8.88
N LEU A 97 6.66 -2.08 9.96
CA LEU A 97 5.47 -2.08 10.82
C LEU A 97 5.77 -2.44 12.29
N HIS A 98 4.79 -2.22 13.15
CA HIS A 98 4.69 -2.88 14.46
C HIS A 98 3.46 -3.77 14.53
N LYS A 99 3.48 -4.79 15.39
CA LYS A 99 2.36 -5.69 15.60
C LYS A 99 1.87 -5.61 17.02
N ALA A 100 0.56 -5.65 17.19
CA ALA A 100 -0.09 -5.84 18.48
C ALA A 100 -1.06 -7.01 18.39
N PHE A 101 -1.06 -7.85 19.42
CA PHE A 101 -1.86 -9.06 19.50
C PHE A 101 -2.77 -9.03 20.71
N TRP A 102 -4.04 -9.35 20.49
CA TRP A 102 -5.02 -9.66 21.52
C TRP A 102 -5.49 -11.09 21.28
N ASP A 103 -5.03 -12.03 22.09
CA ASP A 103 -5.15 -13.47 21.81
C ASP A 103 -4.68 -13.78 20.37
N ASP A 104 -5.57 -14.30 19.52
CA ASP A 104 -5.30 -14.64 18.12
C ASP A 104 -5.50 -13.46 17.14
N PHE A 105 -5.94 -12.30 17.63
CA PHE A 105 -6.26 -11.13 16.80
C PHE A 105 -5.04 -10.23 16.60
N LEU A 106 -4.72 -9.93 15.34
CA LEU A 106 -3.58 -9.10 14.97
C LEU A 106 -4.02 -7.70 14.53
N VAL A 107 -3.33 -6.69 15.04
CA VAL A 107 -3.31 -5.30 14.55
C VAL A 107 -1.92 -5.00 14.00
N ASP A 108 -1.85 -4.63 12.72
CA ASP A 108 -0.63 -4.17 12.08
C ASP A 108 -0.60 -2.63 12.08
N LEU A 109 0.40 -2.05 12.75
CA LEU A 109 0.71 -0.61 12.72
C LEU A 109 1.72 -0.34 11.61
N ILE A 110 1.22 0.01 10.42
CA ILE A 110 1.97 0.07 9.17
C ILE A 110 2.44 1.50 8.92
N TYR A 111 3.75 1.72 8.80
CA TYR A 111 4.33 3.02 8.49
C TYR A 111 5.08 3.08 7.15
N ALA A 112 5.29 1.94 6.50
CA ALA A 112 5.74 1.85 5.11
C ALA A 112 5.27 0.52 4.48
N SER A 113 5.41 0.35 3.17
CA SER A 113 5.30 -0.97 2.53
C SER A 113 6.55 -1.83 2.79
N GLY A 114 6.43 -3.15 2.61
CA GLY A 114 7.56 -4.08 2.79
C GLY A 114 8.73 -3.90 1.82
N ASN A 115 8.52 -3.22 0.69
CA ASN A 115 9.56 -2.79 -0.25
C ASN A 115 10.07 -1.36 0.04
N GLY A 116 9.53 -0.70 1.07
CA GLY A 116 9.91 0.64 1.51
C GLY A 116 9.47 1.78 0.60
N LEU A 117 8.74 1.52 -0.49
CA LEU A 117 8.34 2.54 -1.45
C LEU A 117 7.21 3.44 -0.94
N THR A 118 6.22 2.86 -0.25
CA THR A 118 5.01 3.59 0.15
C THR A 118 5.07 3.94 1.63
N VAL A 119 5.86 4.96 1.95
CA VAL A 119 5.92 5.53 3.31
C VAL A 119 4.61 6.25 3.62
N VAL A 120 4.14 6.10 4.87
CA VAL A 120 2.95 6.81 5.35
C VAL A 120 3.34 8.23 5.77
N ASP A 121 3.17 9.16 4.84
CA ASP A 121 3.46 10.58 5.01
C ASP A 121 2.20 11.42 5.28
N ASP A 122 2.37 12.76 5.34
CA ASP A 122 1.28 13.69 5.65
C ASP A 122 0.17 13.70 4.61
N ASP A 123 0.47 13.44 3.35
CA ASP A 123 -0.51 13.45 2.26
C ASP A 123 -1.55 12.33 2.44
N TRP A 124 -1.18 11.19 3.05
CA TRP A 124 -2.15 10.15 3.45
C TRP A 124 -3.23 10.71 4.37
N PHE A 125 -2.86 11.61 5.29
CA PHE A 125 -3.77 12.17 6.29
C PHE A 125 -4.50 13.42 5.77
N THR A 126 -3.83 14.25 4.97
CA THR A 126 -4.40 15.44 4.33
C THR A 126 -5.59 15.07 3.45
N HIS A 127 -5.49 13.95 2.73
CA HIS A 127 -6.52 13.46 1.81
C HIS A 127 -7.38 12.33 2.38
N ALA A 128 -7.23 12.01 3.67
CA ALA A 128 -7.99 10.95 4.31
C ALA A 128 -9.50 11.23 4.34
N VAL A 129 -10.29 10.17 4.18
CA VAL A 129 -11.76 10.24 4.13
C VAL A 129 -12.34 9.79 5.46
N CYS A 130 -13.32 10.54 5.98
CA CYS A 130 -14.07 10.14 7.17
C CYS A 130 -14.93 8.90 6.87
N ALA A 131 -14.88 7.91 7.77
CA ALA A 131 -15.64 6.68 7.64
C ALA A 131 -16.15 6.21 9.01
N GLN A 132 -17.01 5.19 8.99
CA GLN A 132 -17.34 4.40 10.17
C GLN A 132 -16.92 2.96 9.93
N MET A 133 -16.12 2.42 10.84
CA MET A 133 -15.63 1.05 10.81
C MET A 133 -15.77 0.45 12.20
N LEU A 134 -16.33 -0.76 12.32
CA LEU A 134 -16.45 -1.46 13.60
C LEU A 134 -17.20 -0.65 14.67
N GLY A 135 -18.16 0.16 14.26
CA GLY A 135 -18.90 1.09 15.14
C GLY A 135 -18.11 2.33 15.59
N CYS A 136 -16.86 2.49 15.17
CA CYS A 136 -16.02 3.62 15.50
C CYS A 136 -16.02 4.65 14.36
N ALA A 137 -16.12 5.94 14.70
CA ALA A 137 -15.81 7.01 13.75
C ALA A 137 -14.30 7.05 13.55
N CYS A 138 -13.84 6.92 12.30
CA CYS A 138 -12.42 6.87 11.97
C CYS A 138 -12.16 7.55 10.62
N LYS A 139 -10.90 7.48 10.18
CA LYS A 139 -10.51 7.85 8.83
C LYS A 139 -9.95 6.65 8.09
N VAL A 140 -10.11 6.63 6.78
CA VAL A 140 -9.48 5.65 5.87
C VAL A 140 -8.53 6.37 4.91
N PRO A 141 -7.49 5.67 4.40
CA PRO A 141 -6.64 6.26 3.38
C PRO A 141 -7.43 6.69 2.14
N PRO A 142 -7.01 7.78 1.46
CA PRO A 142 -7.46 8.08 0.11
C PRO A 142 -7.25 6.87 -0.84
N ALA A 143 -8.14 6.72 -1.81
CA ALA A 143 -8.12 5.57 -2.71
C ALA A 143 -6.84 5.51 -3.57
N GLU A 144 -6.23 6.64 -3.87
CA GLU A 144 -4.98 6.75 -4.61
C GLU A 144 -3.80 6.12 -3.84
N GLU A 145 -3.71 6.35 -2.54
CA GLU A 145 -2.69 5.77 -1.67
C GLU A 145 -2.92 4.26 -1.43
N ILE A 146 -4.19 3.82 -1.39
CA ILE A 146 -4.52 2.37 -1.42
C ILE A 146 -4.07 1.75 -2.74
N PHE A 147 -4.35 2.41 -3.86
CA PHE A 147 -3.94 1.95 -5.18
C PHE A 147 -2.41 1.83 -5.26
N TRP A 148 -1.71 2.89 -4.87
CA TRP A 148 -0.25 2.99 -4.91
C TRP A 148 0.43 1.93 -4.05
N SER A 149 0.01 1.77 -2.78
CA SER A 149 0.59 0.78 -1.86
C SER A 149 0.39 -0.67 -2.31
N LYS A 150 -0.70 -0.95 -3.02
CA LYS A 150 -1.01 -2.31 -3.53
C LYS A 150 -0.43 -2.59 -4.91
N ALA A 151 -0.11 -1.58 -5.70
CA ALA A 151 0.38 -1.73 -7.07
C ALA A 151 1.70 -2.50 -7.19
N PHE A 152 2.51 -2.47 -6.15
CA PHE A 152 3.79 -3.19 -6.12
C PHE A 152 3.69 -4.63 -5.58
N VAL A 153 2.49 -5.12 -5.27
CA VAL A 153 2.32 -6.47 -4.72
C VAL A 153 2.17 -7.47 -5.87
N LEU A 154 3.27 -8.15 -6.22
CA LEU A 154 3.32 -9.20 -7.24
C LEU A 154 4.06 -10.44 -6.72
N GLU A 155 3.58 -11.01 -5.62
CA GLU A 155 4.08 -12.27 -5.08
C GLU A 155 3.35 -13.46 -5.73
N ARG A 156 3.95 -14.65 -5.76
CA ARG A 156 3.31 -15.87 -6.29
C ARG A 156 2.00 -16.18 -5.57
N GLU A 157 1.97 -15.96 -4.26
CA GLU A 157 0.85 -16.25 -3.37
C GLU A 157 -0.08 -15.04 -3.20
N ARG A 158 0.32 -13.87 -3.71
CA ARG A 158 -0.45 -12.64 -3.57
C ARG A 158 -0.21 -11.66 -4.71
N PHE A 159 -1.27 -11.40 -5.46
CA PHE A 159 -1.35 -10.34 -6.44
C PHE A 159 -2.65 -9.55 -6.26
N ASP A 160 -2.53 -8.25 -5.99
CA ASP A 160 -3.67 -7.38 -5.65
C ASP A 160 -4.30 -6.72 -6.91
N GLY A 161 -3.89 -7.08 -8.13
CA GLY A 161 -4.34 -6.40 -9.37
C GLY A 161 -5.86 -6.38 -9.59
N HIS A 162 -6.57 -7.44 -9.20
CA HIS A 162 -8.04 -7.46 -9.27
C HIS A 162 -8.66 -6.42 -8.34
N GLU A 163 -8.15 -6.26 -7.10
CA GLU A 163 -8.59 -5.18 -6.19
C GLU A 163 -8.32 -3.81 -6.80
N LEU A 164 -7.17 -3.60 -7.45
CA LEU A 164 -6.84 -2.34 -8.10
C LEU A 164 -7.81 -2.00 -9.24
N THR A 165 -8.18 -2.98 -10.07
CA THR A 165 -9.18 -2.75 -11.13
C THR A 165 -10.57 -2.45 -10.56
N HIS A 166 -10.97 -3.10 -9.47
CA HIS A 166 -12.23 -2.80 -8.77
C HIS A 166 -12.24 -1.41 -8.15
N LEU A 167 -11.12 -1.01 -7.54
CA LEU A 167 -10.94 0.30 -6.95
C LEU A 167 -11.03 1.41 -8.01
N LEU A 168 -10.39 1.21 -9.17
CA LEU A 168 -10.51 2.10 -10.31
C LEU A 168 -11.95 2.20 -10.81
N LEU A 169 -12.65 1.07 -10.99
CA LEU A 169 -14.04 1.09 -11.45
C LEU A 169 -14.95 1.90 -10.51
N LYS A 170 -14.75 1.78 -9.19
CA LYS A 170 -15.65 2.36 -8.19
C LYS A 170 -15.26 3.77 -7.74
N ALA A 171 -13.98 4.08 -7.68
CA ALA A 171 -13.46 5.34 -7.15
C ALA A 171 -12.63 6.15 -8.15
N GLY A 172 -12.19 5.56 -9.27
CA GLY A 172 -11.25 6.18 -10.21
C GLY A 172 -11.70 7.51 -10.82
N LYS A 173 -13.01 7.75 -10.93
CA LYS A 173 -13.55 9.05 -11.39
C LYS A 173 -13.22 10.21 -10.43
N ASN A 174 -12.95 9.91 -9.18
CA ASN A 174 -12.65 10.88 -8.12
C ASN A 174 -11.16 10.94 -7.79
N PHE A 175 -10.31 10.20 -8.50
CA PHE A 175 -8.87 10.21 -8.25
C PHE A 175 -8.27 11.58 -8.63
N ASP A 176 -7.38 12.08 -7.77
CA ASP A 176 -6.39 13.07 -8.15
C ASP A 176 -5.28 12.38 -8.98
N TRP A 177 -5.52 12.28 -10.28
CA TRP A 177 -4.61 11.63 -11.22
C TRP A 177 -3.21 12.27 -11.29
N PRO A 178 -3.06 13.61 -11.29
CA PRO A 178 -1.75 14.23 -11.14
C PRO A 178 -1.02 13.81 -9.85
N ARG A 179 -1.72 13.75 -8.70
CA ARG A 179 -1.12 13.27 -7.45
C ARG A 179 -0.70 11.81 -7.56
N LEU A 180 -1.56 10.95 -8.10
CA LEU A 180 -1.24 9.54 -8.28
C LEU A 180 -0.01 9.36 -9.19
N LEU A 181 0.07 10.09 -10.30
CA LEU A 181 1.25 10.03 -11.18
C LEU A 181 2.52 10.47 -10.43
N ARG A 182 2.46 11.51 -9.59
CA ARG A 182 3.58 11.91 -8.72
C ARG A 182 3.95 10.83 -7.69
N ARG A 183 2.99 10.09 -7.14
CA ARG A 183 3.27 8.96 -6.22
C ARG A 183 4.04 7.83 -6.91
N PHE A 184 3.74 7.56 -8.17
CA PHE A 184 4.48 6.56 -8.95
C PHE A 184 5.81 7.06 -9.48
N ASP A 185 5.96 8.36 -9.75
CA ASP A 185 7.24 8.96 -10.12
C ASP A 185 8.01 8.14 -11.19
N ARG A 186 9.18 7.59 -10.84
CA ARG A 186 10.05 6.74 -11.69
C ARG A 186 9.59 5.28 -11.84
N TYR A 187 8.46 4.93 -11.24
CA TYR A 187 7.83 3.60 -11.28
C TYR A 187 6.58 3.61 -12.17
N TRP A 188 6.54 4.52 -13.14
CA TRP A 188 5.39 4.74 -14.02
C TRP A 188 5.01 3.49 -14.83
N GLU A 189 5.95 2.58 -15.07
CA GLU A 189 5.71 1.29 -15.74
C GLU A 189 4.73 0.43 -14.95
N VAL A 190 4.85 0.45 -13.61
CA VAL A 190 3.96 -0.28 -12.71
C VAL A 190 2.55 0.33 -12.78
N LEU A 191 2.43 1.66 -12.77
CA LEU A 191 1.14 2.32 -12.98
C LEU A 191 0.53 1.93 -14.32
N LEU A 192 1.28 2.06 -15.42
CA LEU A 192 0.82 1.72 -16.76
C LEU A 192 0.34 0.27 -16.86
N SER A 193 1.06 -0.68 -16.24
CA SER A 193 0.68 -2.10 -16.24
C SER A 193 -0.71 -2.33 -15.62
N HIS A 194 -1.01 -1.70 -14.48
CA HIS A 194 -2.32 -1.82 -13.84
C HIS A 194 -3.42 -1.10 -14.61
N LEU A 195 -3.10 0.03 -15.25
CA LEU A 195 -4.04 0.72 -16.14
C LEU A 195 -4.35 -0.13 -17.39
N MET A 196 -3.39 -0.88 -17.92
CA MET A 196 -3.63 -1.85 -18.99
C MET A 196 -4.54 -2.98 -18.54
N LEU A 197 -4.30 -3.57 -17.35
CA LEU A 197 -5.16 -4.60 -16.77
C LEU A 197 -6.58 -4.08 -16.56
N PHE A 198 -6.75 -2.84 -16.07
CA PHE A 198 -8.05 -2.21 -15.93
C PHE A 198 -8.78 -2.08 -17.27
N ARG A 199 -8.10 -1.59 -18.31
CA ARG A 199 -8.69 -1.42 -19.65
C ARG A 199 -9.04 -2.73 -20.34
N PHE A 200 -8.38 -3.83 -19.96
CA PHE A 200 -8.71 -5.19 -20.38
C PHE A 200 -9.93 -5.73 -19.62
N ALA A 201 -9.95 -5.60 -18.29
CA ALA A 201 -11.03 -6.08 -17.45
C ALA A 201 -12.36 -5.30 -17.67
N TYR A 202 -12.26 -3.99 -17.90
CA TYR A 202 -13.40 -3.08 -18.05
C TYR A 202 -13.33 -2.29 -19.37
N PRO A 203 -13.50 -2.94 -20.53
CA PRO A 203 -13.38 -2.27 -21.82
C PRO A 203 -14.45 -1.18 -22.04
N ALA A 204 -15.60 -1.27 -21.37
CA ALA A 204 -16.67 -0.28 -21.42
C ALA A 204 -16.40 0.97 -20.55
N ASP A 205 -15.52 0.87 -19.55
CA ASP A 205 -15.28 1.92 -18.55
C ASP A 205 -13.88 2.55 -18.67
N ARG A 206 -13.22 2.37 -19.82
CA ARG A 206 -11.85 2.87 -20.08
C ARG A 206 -11.68 4.37 -19.85
N ALA A 207 -12.75 5.14 -20.04
CA ALA A 207 -12.75 6.59 -19.88
C ALA A 207 -12.71 7.07 -18.41
N ILE A 208 -12.79 6.14 -17.43
CA ILE A 208 -12.52 6.47 -16.02
C ILE A 208 -11.07 6.94 -15.84
N VAL A 209 -10.13 6.36 -16.59
CA VAL A 209 -8.75 6.81 -16.63
C VAL A 209 -8.64 7.95 -17.64
N PRO A 210 -8.10 9.12 -17.26
CA PRO A 210 -7.98 10.26 -18.16
C PRO A 210 -7.12 9.94 -19.38
N GLU A 211 -7.53 10.45 -20.53
CA GLU A 211 -6.82 10.28 -21.79
C GLU A 211 -5.39 10.84 -21.73
N TRP A 212 -5.20 12.02 -21.12
CA TRP A 212 -3.88 12.63 -20.99
C TRP A 212 -2.89 11.73 -20.24
N LEU A 213 -3.35 11.03 -19.20
CA LEU A 213 -2.50 10.14 -18.40
C LEU A 213 -2.09 8.92 -19.20
N MET A 214 -3.03 8.35 -19.97
CA MET A 214 -2.74 7.25 -20.87
C MET A 214 -1.74 7.65 -21.95
N ASN A 215 -1.94 8.81 -22.58
CA ASN A 215 -1.05 9.32 -23.62
C ASN A 215 0.36 9.59 -23.08
N GLU A 216 0.47 10.19 -21.89
CA GLU A 216 1.73 10.42 -21.19
C GLU A 216 2.49 9.11 -20.96
N LEU A 217 1.84 8.12 -20.34
CA LEU A 217 2.48 6.85 -20.00
C LEU A 217 2.85 6.01 -21.24
N LEU A 218 2.01 6.01 -22.28
CA LEU A 218 2.31 5.34 -23.54
C LEU A 218 3.44 6.05 -24.30
N SER A 219 3.53 7.37 -24.21
CA SER A 219 4.66 8.13 -24.75
C SER A 219 5.96 7.77 -24.04
N ARG A 220 5.96 7.65 -22.70
CA ARG A 220 7.13 7.17 -21.93
C ARG A 220 7.54 5.75 -22.32
N ALA A 221 6.58 4.83 -22.44
CA ALA A 221 6.84 3.46 -22.89
C ALA A 221 7.40 3.41 -24.32
N SER A 222 6.91 4.26 -25.21
CA SER A 222 7.44 4.36 -26.56
C SER A 222 8.86 4.91 -26.56
N GLY A 223 9.14 5.94 -25.74
CA GLY A 223 10.46 6.52 -25.52
C GLY A 223 11.46 5.48 -25.02
N SER A 224 11.12 4.72 -23.97
CA SER A 224 12.00 3.70 -23.40
C SER A 224 12.36 2.59 -24.40
N VAL A 225 11.45 2.26 -25.33
CA VAL A 225 11.75 1.31 -26.42
C VAL A 225 12.78 1.89 -27.40
N GLN A 226 12.76 3.20 -27.66
CA GLN A 226 13.75 3.86 -28.52
C GLN A 226 15.10 4.05 -27.83
N GLU A 227 15.10 4.36 -26.53
CA GLU A 227 16.31 4.49 -25.71
C GLU A 227 17.03 3.14 -25.56
N GLY A 228 16.27 2.05 -25.47
CA GLY A 228 16.81 0.70 -25.41
C GLY A 228 17.18 0.27 -23.99
N ASN A 229 18.23 -0.54 -23.88
CA ASN A 229 18.60 -1.15 -22.60
C ASN A 229 19.36 -0.18 -21.72
N TRP A 230 19.16 -0.32 -20.40
CA TRP A 230 20.03 0.32 -19.42
C TRP A 230 21.44 -0.27 -19.52
N GLU A 231 22.47 0.58 -19.35
CA GLU A 231 23.87 0.14 -19.33
C GLU A 231 24.14 -0.78 -18.12
N GLN A 232 23.52 -0.46 -16.97
CA GLN A 232 23.63 -1.23 -15.75
C GLN A 232 22.75 -2.48 -15.82
N LYS A 233 23.32 -3.63 -15.45
CA LYS A 233 22.60 -4.90 -15.36
C LYS A 233 21.80 -4.97 -14.06
N LEU A 234 20.77 -4.14 -13.96
CA LEU A 234 19.95 -3.95 -12.76
C LEU A 234 18.67 -4.78 -12.83
N CYS A 235 18.31 -5.48 -11.74
CA CYS A 235 17.00 -6.11 -11.61
C CYS A 235 16.13 -5.39 -10.58
N ARG A 236 15.14 -4.62 -11.05
CA ARG A 236 14.15 -3.93 -10.19
C ARG A 236 13.05 -4.87 -9.67
N GLY A 237 13.06 -6.16 -10.04
CA GLY A 237 12.02 -7.13 -9.69
C GLY A 237 11.82 -7.32 -8.19
N ARG A 238 12.86 -7.13 -7.37
CA ARG A 238 12.76 -7.20 -5.90
C ARG A 238 11.95 -6.07 -5.25
N LEU A 239 11.56 -5.04 -6.01
CA LEU A 239 10.55 -4.07 -5.62
C LEU A 239 9.11 -4.62 -5.74
N LEU A 240 8.92 -5.67 -6.55
CA LEU A 240 7.62 -6.30 -6.84
C LEU A 240 7.41 -7.62 -6.08
N SER A 241 8.48 -8.44 -5.99
CA SER A 241 8.51 -9.66 -5.18
C SER A 241 9.90 -9.85 -4.59
N HIS A 242 9.98 -9.97 -3.27
CA HIS A 242 11.27 -10.13 -2.61
C HIS A 242 11.94 -11.46 -2.97
N ALA A 243 11.20 -12.57 -2.83
CA ALA A 243 11.74 -13.93 -2.92
C ALA A 243 11.92 -14.41 -4.37
N HIS A 244 10.99 -14.05 -5.27
CA HIS A 244 10.96 -14.63 -6.62
C HIS A 244 12.02 -14.06 -7.56
N TYR A 245 12.61 -12.92 -7.21
CA TYR A 245 13.72 -12.30 -7.95
C TYR A 245 15.08 -12.48 -7.25
N GLU A 246 15.19 -13.37 -6.25
CA GLU A 246 16.49 -13.65 -5.61
C GLU A 246 17.47 -14.35 -6.56
N VAL A 247 16.97 -15.20 -7.46
CA VAL A 247 17.81 -15.90 -8.46
C VAL A 247 18.50 -14.92 -9.40
N ASP A 248 17.82 -13.84 -9.78
CA ASP A 248 18.37 -12.78 -10.63
C ASP A 248 19.65 -12.19 -10.03
N ILE A 249 19.65 -12.00 -8.71
CA ILE A 249 20.76 -11.39 -7.97
C ILE A 249 21.84 -12.42 -7.67
N ASN A 250 21.46 -13.57 -7.10
CA ASN A 250 22.38 -14.55 -6.55
C ASN A 250 23.05 -15.41 -7.62
N GLU A 251 22.38 -15.65 -8.74
CA GLU A 251 22.83 -16.60 -9.77
C GLU A 251 23.02 -15.96 -11.15
N TRP A 252 22.15 -15.04 -11.56
CA TRP A 252 22.20 -14.45 -12.90
C TRP A 252 23.06 -13.18 -12.99
N GLY A 253 23.60 -12.72 -11.86
CA GLY A 253 24.54 -11.60 -11.78
C GLY A 253 23.92 -10.26 -12.13
N TYR A 254 22.66 -10.03 -11.73
CA TYR A 254 22.05 -8.71 -11.73
C TYR A 254 22.35 -7.96 -10.43
N GLU A 255 22.46 -6.65 -10.51
CA GLU A 255 22.46 -5.78 -9.33
C GLU A 255 21.06 -5.72 -8.70
N ASP A 256 21.01 -5.63 -7.37
CA ASP A 256 19.76 -5.57 -6.63
C ASP A 256 19.10 -4.19 -6.76
N GLY A 257 18.07 -4.13 -7.61
CA GLY A 257 17.31 -2.91 -7.86
C GLY A 257 16.57 -2.39 -6.63
N ARG A 258 16.26 -3.23 -5.63
CA ARG A 258 15.70 -2.74 -4.37
C ARG A 258 16.77 -2.01 -3.55
N ALA A 259 17.95 -2.59 -3.40
CA ALA A 259 19.04 -1.96 -2.66
C ALA A 259 19.52 -0.67 -3.35
N TRP A 260 19.59 -0.67 -4.69
CA TRP A 260 19.86 0.51 -5.50
C TRP A 260 18.85 1.63 -5.25
N ASP A 261 17.56 1.27 -5.22
CA ASP A 261 16.46 2.21 -5.00
C ASP A 261 16.47 2.81 -3.59
N GLU A 262 16.69 1.97 -2.56
CA GLU A 262 16.82 2.41 -1.17
C GLU A 262 17.99 3.40 -0.99
N GLN A 263 19.12 3.16 -1.66
CA GLN A 263 20.25 4.09 -1.63
C GLN A 263 19.92 5.41 -2.33
N ASP A 264 19.21 5.35 -3.45
CA ASP A 264 18.85 6.56 -4.20
C ASP A 264 17.88 7.46 -3.42
N ARG A 265 16.88 6.87 -2.77
CA ARG A 265 15.96 7.61 -1.90
C ARG A 265 16.69 8.28 -0.74
N LYS A 266 17.61 7.57 -0.07
CA LYS A 266 18.45 8.17 0.99
C LYS A 266 19.25 9.38 0.50
N ARG A 267 19.86 9.30 -0.69
CA ARG A 267 20.57 10.44 -1.29
C ARG A 267 19.63 11.61 -1.61
N GLY A 268 18.41 11.33 -2.04
CA GLY A 268 17.38 12.33 -2.27
C GLY A 268 17.00 13.08 -0.99
N ASP A 269 16.78 12.34 0.10
CA ASP A 269 16.44 12.90 1.40
C ASP A 269 17.57 13.79 1.96
N GLU A 270 18.83 13.36 1.82
CA GLU A 270 20.01 14.15 2.22
C GLU A 270 20.15 15.46 1.43
N LYS A 271 19.86 15.43 0.12
CA LYS A 271 19.88 16.63 -0.74
C LYS A 271 18.76 17.61 -0.38
N LEU A 272 17.57 17.11 -0.08
CA LEU A 272 16.45 17.92 0.39
C LEU A 272 16.77 18.58 1.74
N ALA A 273 17.39 17.84 2.66
CA ALA A 273 17.80 18.36 3.97
C ALA A 273 18.91 19.42 3.89
N THR A 274 19.73 19.42 2.83
CA THR A 274 20.86 20.35 2.64
C THR A 274 20.56 21.53 1.71
N GLY A 275 19.30 21.72 1.29
CA GLY A 275 18.81 22.94 0.62
C GLY A 275 19.24 23.14 -0.84
N HIS A 276 19.85 22.15 -1.49
CA HIS A 276 20.25 22.24 -2.91
C HIS A 276 19.15 21.64 -3.81
N GLY A 277 18.03 22.35 -3.94
CA GLY A 277 16.91 21.93 -4.77
C GLY A 277 17.11 22.27 -6.25
N SER A 278 17.38 21.25 -7.08
CA SER A 278 16.93 21.24 -8.48
C SER A 278 16.29 19.90 -8.79
N SER A 279 15.05 19.92 -9.30
CA SER A 279 14.32 18.85 -9.98
C SER A 279 14.61 17.42 -9.51
N LEU A 280 13.70 16.87 -8.70
CA LEU A 280 13.65 15.44 -8.42
C LEU A 280 13.42 14.70 -9.75
N HIS A 281 14.39 13.83 -10.07
CA HIS A 281 14.45 12.86 -11.17
C HIS A 281 14.96 13.41 -12.51
N GLY A 282 16.21 13.03 -12.82
CA GLY A 282 16.82 13.23 -14.12
C GLY A 282 16.20 12.31 -15.17
N PRO A 283 16.37 12.63 -16.47
CA PRO A 283 15.88 11.78 -17.54
C PRO A 283 16.71 10.50 -17.56
N HIS A 284 16.05 9.36 -17.40
CA HIS A 284 16.59 8.08 -17.82
C HIS A 284 15.57 7.45 -18.73
#